data_AF-A0A1F1ZHE9-F1
#
_entry.id   AF-A0A1F1ZHE9-F1
#
_cell.length_a   1.000
_cell.length_b   1.000
_cell.length_c   1.000
_cell.angle_alpha   90.00
_cell.angle_beta   90.00
_cell.angle_gamma   90.00
#
_symmetry.space_group_name_H-M   'P 1'
#
loop_
_entity.id
_entity.type
_entity.pdbx_description
1 polymer ?
#
loop_
_entity_poly.entity_id
_entity_poly.type
_entity_poly.pdbx_seq_one_letter_code
_entity_poly.pdbx_strand_id
1 'polypeptide(L)'
;MYSSTLVWIIIGVVALIVIAAIIIAIGLKRNKAKQVSFEKKEQIEQKKPDSGNYQAQGGFNFTAGGGAGAATKVAEPAEPKPTPAPAPEPKPAESAQPKPKPAEPANPAEPAEPAKPVEPAQPKPEAEPAEPAKPAEPAEPAQPEPKPAEPAKPAEPAEPVQPKPAEPAEPSPAPTQTEDIAPVQGRLGKLRGRMSKSQNVIGRGVLGILSAGDLDEDAWEEIEDTLLMADLGTKTTLAVVEDLRERIAVNGVSSEAEARAMLRAALIDACKPELDRSIKAMPYEGKPAVIMVVGVNGTGKTTTTGKLSRVLVGMGHKVLLGAADTFRAAAADQLETWGRRVGAKTVRGKEGADPASVAFDAVAQGTDEGVDVVVIDTAGRLHTSVGLMDQLGKVKRVVEKKAKVDEVLLVLDATVGQNGLMQARVFREVVDITGVVLTKLDGTAKGGIVFQVQEELGVPVKLVGLGEGADHLAPFEVESFVDALLG
;
A
#
# COMPACT_ATOMS: atom_id res chain seq x y z
N MET A 1 21.63 41.84 -56.10
CA MET A 1 21.57 42.08 -54.64
C MET A 1 20.14 41.87 -54.19
N TYR A 2 19.84 40.74 -53.55
CA TYR A 2 18.51 40.53 -52.97
C TYR A 2 18.35 41.45 -51.76
N SER A 3 17.22 42.16 -51.67
CA SER A 3 16.91 43.06 -50.56
C SER A 3 17.08 42.32 -49.23
N SER A 4 17.71 42.95 -48.23
CA SER A 4 17.91 42.40 -46.89
C SER A 4 16.61 41.82 -46.29
N THR A 5 15.47 42.45 -46.57
CA THR A 5 14.13 41.96 -46.19
C THR A 5 13.76 40.62 -46.81
N LEU A 6 14.14 40.35 -48.06
CA LEU A 6 13.84 39.09 -48.73
C LEU A 6 14.63 37.92 -48.11
N VAL A 7 15.87 38.19 -47.68
CA VAL A 7 16.72 37.19 -47.01
C VAL A 7 16.13 36.80 -45.65
N TRP A 8 15.66 37.77 -44.86
CA TRP A 8 15.02 37.51 -43.57
C TRP A 8 13.70 36.74 -43.69
N ILE A 9 12.90 37.02 -44.73
CA ILE A 9 11.67 36.26 -45.01
C ILE A 9 12.01 34.81 -45.36
N ILE A 10 13.03 34.58 -46.20
CA ILE A 10 13.47 33.22 -46.56
C ILE A 10 13.96 32.47 -45.31
N ILE A 11 14.74 33.10 -44.44
CA ILE A 11 15.21 32.50 -43.18
C ILE A 11 14.02 32.14 -42.27
N GLY A 12 13.03 33.03 -42.14
CA GLY A 12 11.82 32.76 -41.36
C GLY A 12 11.00 31.58 -41.89
N VAL A 13 10.86 31.48 -43.21
CA VAL A 13 10.16 30.35 -43.86
C VAL A 13 10.93 29.04 -43.65
N VAL A 14 12.26 29.05 -43.79
CA VAL A 14 13.09 27.86 -43.54
C VAL A 14 13.00 27.42 -42.08
N ALA A 15 13.02 28.35 -41.12
CA ALA A 15 12.87 28.04 -39.70
C ALA A 15 11.51 27.38 -39.40
N LEU A 16 10.42 27.90 -39.99
CA LEU A 16 9.08 27.30 -39.85
C LEU A 16 8.99 25.88 -40.43
N ILE A 17 9.62 25.63 -41.58
CA ILE A 17 9.66 24.30 -42.19
C ILE A 17 10.43 23.32 -41.31
N VAL A 18 11.55 23.75 -40.72
CA VAL A 18 12.33 22.91 -39.80
C VAL A 18 11.54 22.60 -38.53
N ILE A 19 10.85 23.58 -37.95
CA ILE A 19 9.99 23.37 -36.78
C ILE A 19 8.86 22.38 -37.10
N ALA A 20 8.20 22.52 -38.25
CA ALA A 20 7.16 21.59 -38.68
C ALA A 20 7.70 20.16 -38.88
N ALA A 21 8.90 20.02 -39.46
CA ALA A 21 9.56 18.72 -39.63
C ALA A 21 9.92 18.07 -38.28
N ILE A 22 10.36 18.85 -37.29
CA ILE A 22 10.65 18.37 -35.93
C ILE A 22 9.35 17.90 -35.25
N ILE A 23 8.26 18.65 -35.36
CA ILE A 23 6.95 18.27 -34.80
C ILE A 23 6.44 16.97 -35.43
N ILE A 24 6.57 16.82 -36.76
CA ILE A 24 6.20 15.59 -37.47
C ILE A 24 7.08 14.42 -37.02
N ALA A 25 8.39 14.62 -36.88
CA ALA A 25 9.32 13.58 -36.40
C ALA A 25 9.00 13.14 -34.97
N ILE A 26 8.67 14.08 -34.06
CA ILE A 26 8.24 13.79 -32.69
C ILE A 26 6.90 13.04 -32.69
N GLY A 27 5.95 13.44 -33.54
CA GLY A 27 4.67 12.77 -33.72
C GLY A 27 4.81 11.33 -34.22
N LEU A 28 5.67 11.10 -35.22
CA LEU A 28 5.97 9.77 -35.74
C LEU A 28 6.70 8.88 -34.72
N LYS A 29 7.62 9.46 -33.93
CA LYS A 29 8.31 8.73 -32.85
C LYS A 29 7.36 8.37 -31.70
N ARG A 30 6.42 9.25 -31.34
CA ARG A 30 5.33 8.95 -30.39
C ARG A 30 4.36 7.89 -30.90
N ASN A 31 4.11 7.83 -32.21
CA ASN A 31 3.22 6.82 -32.79
C ASN A 31 3.89 5.43 -32.86
N LYS A 32 5.20 5.37 -33.17
CA LYS A 32 5.98 4.11 -33.09
C LYS A 32 6.07 3.58 -31.66
N ALA A 33 6.14 4.44 -30.64
CA ALA A 33 6.12 4.02 -29.24
C ALA A 33 4.76 3.46 -28.78
N LYS A 34 3.68 3.64 -29.56
CA LYS A 34 2.33 3.13 -29.27
C LYS A 34 1.95 1.86 -30.05
N GLN A 35 2.85 1.33 -30.88
CA GLN A 35 2.66 0.07 -31.59
C GLN A 35 3.80 -0.89 -31.25
N VAL A 36 3.64 -1.62 -30.14
CA VAL A 36 4.44 -2.83 -29.89
C VAL A 36 3.66 -4.01 -30.46
N SER A 37 4.06 -4.44 -31.65
CA SER A 37 3.60 -5.67 -32.27
C SER A 37 4.18 -6.87 -31.53
N PHE A 38 3.32 -7.80 -31.13
CA PHE A 38 3.71 -9.12 -30.67
C PHE A 38 4.15 -9.96 -31.86
N GLU A 39 5.45 -10.21 -31.98
CA GLU A 39 5.98 -11.48 -32.51
C GLU A 39 7.50 -11.54 -32.33
N LYS A 40 7.94 -12.28 -31.31
CA LYS A 40 9.12 -13.13 -31.41
C LYS A 40 8.97 -14.33 -30.48
N LYS A 41 8.80 -15.50 -31.08
CA LYS A 41 8.99 -16.81 -30.44
C LYS A 41 10.47 -16.96 -30.10
N GLU A 42 10.78 -17.22 -28.84
CA GLU A 42 11.97 -17.96 -28.47
C GLU A 42 11.55 -19.04 -27.47
N GLN A 43 11.83 -20.27 -27.86
CA GLN A 43 11.54 -21.51 -27.15
C GLN A 43 12.39 -21.55 -25.88
N ILE A 44 11.76 -21.77 -24.72
CA ILE A 44 12.46 -22.30 -23.55
C ILE A 44 11.93 -23.70 -23.30
N GLU A 45 12.85 -24.64 -23.50
CA GLU A 45 12.77 -26.07 -23.32
C GLU A 45 12.34 -26.43 -21.88
N GLN A 46 11.33 -27.28 -21.75
CA GLN A 46 10.88 -27.84 -20.48
C GLN A 46 11.97 -28.75 -19.91
N LYS A 47 12.69 -28.28 -18.89
CA LYS A 47 13.52 -29.14 -18.04
C LYS A 47 12.72 -29.55 -16.81
N LYS A 48 12.41 -30.85 -16.74
CA LYS A 48 11.82 -31.57 -15.60
C LYS A 48 12.70 -31.33 -14.35
N PRO A 49 12.16 -30.98 -13.17
CA PRO A 49 12.98 -30.90 -11.97
C PRO A 49 13.29 -32.31 -11.48
N ASP A 50 14.58 -32.65 -11.52
CA ASP A 50 15.18 -33.79 -10.86
C ASP A 50 15.21 -33.53 -9.35
N SER A 51 14.81 -34.51 -8.56
CA SER A 51 14.83 -34.47 -7.10
C SER A 51 16.27 -34.41 -6.59
N GLY A 52 16.70 -33.25 -6.11
CA GLY A 52 18.04 -33.02 -5.54
C GLY A 52 17.97 -32.31 -4.20
N ASN A 53 18.47 -33.00 -3.16
CA ASN A 53 18.65 -32.52 -1.79
C ASN A 53 19.17 -31.08 -1.71
N TYR A 54 18.41 -30.21 -1.05
CA TYR A 54 18.92 -28.97 -0.48
C TYR A 54 19.29 -29.20 0.99
N GLN A 55 20.59 -29.24 1.28
CA GLN A 55 21.12 -29.06 2.63
C GLN A 55 21.25 -27.55 2.89
N ALA A 56 20.47 -27.03 3.83
CA ALA A 56 20.73 -25.73 4.42
C ALA A 56 21.62 -25.92 5.67
N GLN A 57 22.84 -25.39 5.63
CA GLN A 57 23.64 -25.14 6.83
C GLN A 57 23.11 -23.87 7.53
N GLY A 58 22.85 -23.97 8.82
CA GLY A 58 22.49 -22.82 9.67
C GLY A 58 21.67 -23.29 10.88
N GLY A 59 22.37 -23.71 11.94
CA GLY A 59 21.76 -24.39 13.09
C GLY A 59 21.09 -23.47 14.10
N PHE A 60 19.98 -23.94 14.66
CA PHE A 60 19.58 -23.72 16.05
C PHE A 60 18.87 -24.98 16.55
N ASN A 61 19.28 -25.45 17.73
CA ASN A 61 18.84 -26.69 18.36
C ASN A 61 17.84 -26.36 19.48
N PHE A 62 16.72 -27.06 19.55
CA PHE A 62 15.91 -27.14 20.77
C PHE A 62 15.68 -28.60 21.15
N THR A 63 16.37 -29.02 22.20
CA THR A 63 16.13 -30.25 22.95
C THR A 63 14.91 -30.08 23.84
N ALA A 64 13.96 -31.00 23.77
CA ALA A 64 12.95 -31.21 24.80
C ALA A 64 13.04 -32.67 25.31
N GLY A 65 13.67 -32.85 26.47
CA GLY A 65 13.30 -33.89 27.42
C GLY A 65 12.30 -33.28 28.41
N GLY A 66 11.38 -33.97 29.07
CA GLY A 66 11.13 -35.40 29.22
C GLY A 66 10.36 -35.56 30.54
N GLY A 67 9.29 -36.36 30.53
CA GLY A 67 8.73 -37.00 31.73
C GLY A 67 7.59 -36.29 32.46
N ALA A 68 6.39 -36.89 32.45
CA ALA A 68 5.84 -37.66 33.58
C ALA A 68 4.32 -37.91 33.40
N GLY A 69 3.86 -39.13 33.72
CA GLY A 69 2.44 -39.42 33.97
C GLY A 69 1.96 -40.75 33.41
N ALA A 70 2.10 -41.82 34.20
CA ALA A 70 1.68 -43.19 33.87
C ALA A 70 0.18 -43.45 34.08
N ALA A 71 -0.42 -44.30 33.23
CA ALA A 71 -1.51 -45.20 33.58
C ALA A 71 -1.67 -46.30 32.51
N THR A 72 -1.49 -47.56 32.94
CA THR A 72 -1.55 -48.79 32.15
C THR A 72 -2.94 -49.42 32.20
N LYS A 73 -3.42 -50.04 31.10
CA LYS A 73 -4.39 -51.18 30.98
C LYS A 73 -4.59 -51.44 29.46
N VAL A 74 -4.77 -52.61 28.84
CA VAL A 74 -4.81 -54.07 29.16
C VAL A 74 -4.65 -54.83 27.81
N ALA A 75 -3.93 -55.95 27.86
CA ALA A 75 -3.90 -57.20 27.05
C ALA A 75 -4.37 -57.33 25.57
N GLU A 76 -3.47 -57.98 24.81
CA GLU A 76 -3.48 -58.90 23.63
C GLU A 76 -4.80 -59.56 23.10
N PRO A 77 -4.83 -60.17 21.87
CA PRO A 77 -3.75 -60.95 21.22
C PRO A 77 -3.44 -60.71 19.73
N ALA A 78 -2.22 -61.09 19.36
CA ALA A 78 -1.70 -61.21 18.00
C ALA A 78 -1.91 -62.62 17.41
N GLU A 79 -1.80 -62.76 16.08
CA GLU A 79 -1.12 -63.90 15.42
C GLU A 79 -0.87 -63.63 13.90
N PRO A 80 0.01 -64.37 13.19
CA PRO A 80 1.29 -63.83 12.72
C PRO A 80 1.57 -64.07 11.22
N LYS A 81 2.73 -63.62 10.68
CA LYS A 81 3.67 -64.44 9.85
C LYS A 81 4.91 -63.67 9.33
N PRO A 82 5.98 -64.39 8.95
CA PRO A 82 7.38 -63.93 9.02
C PRO A 82 8.04 -63.56 7.66
N THR A 83 9.19 -62.92 7.76
CA THR A 83 10.29 -62.81 6.74
C THR A 83 11.48 -63.69 7.21
N PRO A 84 12.63 -63.83 6.50
CA PRO A 84 13.01 -63.48 5.11
C PRO A 84 13.94 -64.49 4.36
N ALA A 85 14.36 -64.10 3.14
CA ALA A 85 15.68 -64.30 2.48
C ALA A 85 15.84 -65.48 1.47
N PRO A 86 16.90 -65.51 0.61
CA PRO A 86 17.39 -64.48 -0.32
C PRO A 86 17.88 -65.01 -1.71
N ALA A 87 18.17 -64.05 -2.61
CA ALA A 87 19.26 -63.98 -3.63
C ALA A 87 19.22 -64.78 -4.97
N PRO A 88 19.91 -64.26 -6.03
CA PRO A 88 19.59 -64.45 -7.46
C PRO A 88 20.70 -65.14 -8.28
N GLU A 89 20.45 -65.37 -9.59
CA GLU A 89 21.45 -65.80 -10.58
C GLU A 89 21.17 -65.25 -12.01
N PRO A 90 22.16 -65.26 -12.94
CA PRO A 90 22.49 -64.12 -13.82
C PRO A 90 22.43 -64.41 -15.34
N LYS A 91 22.75 -63.41 -16.18
CA LYS A 91 23.08 -63.57 -17.61
C LYS A 91 24.19 -62.62 -18.09
N PRO A 92 24.93 -62.96 -19.17
CA PRO A 92 26.38 -62.75 -19.25
C PRO A 92 26.88 -61.76 -20.33
N ALA A 93 28.17 -61.44 -20.13
CA ALA A 93 29.20 -60.72 -20.89
C ALA A 93 29.12 -60.57 -22.42
N GLU A 94 29.66 -59.44 -22.91
CA GLU A 94 30.59 -59.44 -24.05
C GLU A 94 31.64 -58.33 -23.89
N SER A 95 32.90 -58.68 -24.16
CA SER A 95 34.12 -57.90 -23.94
C SER A 95 34.76 -57.52 -25.29
N ALA A 96 35.35 -56.34 -25.39
CA ALA A 96 36.44 -56.08 -26.34
C ALA A 96 37.41 -55.01 -25.81
N GLN A 97 38.67 -55.41 -25.58
CA GLN A 97 39.86 -54.53 -25.54
C GLN A 97 40.72 -54.82 -26.77
N PRO A 98 41.69 -53.95 -27.13
CA PRO A 98 43.07 -54.23 -26.70
C PRO A 98 43.91 -53.00 -26.27
N LYS A 99 44.91 -53.29 -25.41
CA LYS A 99 46.01 -52.48 -24.81
C LYS A 99 47.21 -52.27 -25.80
N PRO A 100 48.45 -51.84 -25.39
CA PRO A 100 48.95 -50.65 -24.63
C PRO A 100 50.25 -50.03 -25.25
N LYS A 101 50.81 -48.93 -24.68
CA LYS A 101 52.27 -48.72 -24.50
C LYS A 101 52.61 -47.56 -23.51
N PRO A 102 53.84 -47.51 -22.92
CA PRO A 102 54.13 -46.95 -21.59
C PRO A 102 55.24 -45.86 -21.48
N ALA A 103 55.35 -45.29 -20.25
CA ALA A 103 56.44 -44.50 -19.62
C ALA A 103 56.65 -43.03 -20.10
N GLU A 104 57.00 -42.01 -19.31
CA GLU A 104 57.90 -41.86 -18.13
C GLU A 104 57.53 -40.61 -17.24
N PRO A 105 58.18 -40.39 -16.07
CA PRO A 105 57.78 -39.48 -14.99
C PRO A 105 58.59 -38.16 -14.88
N ALA A 106 58.00 -37.12 -14.27
CA ALA A 106 58.61 -35.93 -13.61
C ALA A 106 57.47 -35.00 -13.14
N ASN A 107 57.46 -34.23 -12.05
CA ASN A 107 58.41 -33.81 -11.01
C ASN A 107 57.54 -33.32 -9.81
N PRO A 108 58.04 -33.30 -8.56
CA PRO A 108 57.28 -32.81 -7.40
C PRO A 108 57.33 -31.28 -7.31
N ALA A 109 56.17 -30.65 -7.06
CA ALA A 109 56.07 -29.21 -6.80
C ALA A 109 56.35 -28.87 -5.32
N GLU A 110 57.06 -27.77 -5.15
CA GLU A 110 57.60 -27.19 -3.91
C GLU A 110 56.57 -26.79 -2.83
N PRO A 111 57.02 -26.59 -1.57
CA PRO A 111 56.18 -26.25 -0.43
C PRO A 111 55.78 -24.77 -0.42
N ALA A 112 54.52 -24.50 -0.06
CA ALA A 112 54.01 -23.14 0.15
C ALA A 112 54.56 -22.49 1.44
N GLU A 113 54.89 -21.20 1.35
CA GLU A 113 55.37 -20.33 2.43
C GLU A 113 54.34 -20.11 3.55
N PRO A 114 54.78 -19.87 4.81
CA PRO A 114 53.91 -19.67 5.96
C PRO A 114 53.27 -18.27 6.02
N ALA A 115 51.97 -18.22 6.32
CA ALA A 115 51.19 -17.00 6.49
C ALA A 115 51.61 -16.20 7.75
N LYS A 116 51.54 -14.86 7.63
CA LYS A 116 51.84 -13.87 8.68
C LYS A 116 50.83 -13.90 9.84
N PRO A 117 51.21 -13.52 11.08
CA PRO A 117 50.34 -13.57 12.25
C PRO A 117 49.27 -12.47 12.22
N VAL A 118 48.05 -12.81 12.63
CA VAL A 118 46.91 -11.90 12.80
C VAL A 118 46.97 -11.27 14.20
N GLU A 119 46.76 -9.96 14.26
CA GLU A 119 46.75 -9.11 15.46
C GLU A 119 45.52 -9.42 16.37
N PRO A 120 45.66 -9.40 17.71
CA PRO A 120 44.59 -9.80 18.61
C PRO A 120 43.46 -8.77 18.71
N ALA A 121 42.22 -9.27 18.68
CA ALA A 121 40.99 -8.50 18.77
C ALA A 121 40.85 -7.74 20.11
N GLN A 122 40.39 -6.49 20.03
CA GLN A 122 40.04 -5.64 21.18
C GLN A 122 38.81 -6.19 21.93
N PRO A 123 38.75 -6.03 23.27
CA PRO A 123 37.65 -6.53 24.08
C PRO A 123 36.39 -5.65 23.94
N LYS A 124 35.24 -6.32 23.98
CA LYS A 124 33.87 -5.77 23.89
C LYS A 124 33.52 -4.99 25.18
N PRO A 125 32.76 -3.88 25.13
CA PRO A 125 32.32 -3.19 26.34
C PRO A 125 31.36 -4.04 27.16
N GLU A 126 31.57 -4.07 28.48
CA GLU A 126 30.68 -4.65 29.48
C GLU A 126 29.31 -3.97 29.46
N ALA A 127 28.25 -4.77 29.56
CA ALA A 127 26.88 -4.31 29.68
C ALA A 127 26.61 -3.77 31.10
N GLU A 128 25.93 -2.63 31.19
CA GLU A 128 25.42 -2.08 32.45
C GLU A 128 24.40 -3.04 33.11
N PRO A 129 24.31 -3.07 34.46
CA PRO A 129 23.34 -3.88 35.17
C PRO A 129 21.92 -3.36 34.98
N ALA A 130 20.99 -4.23 34.60
CA ALA A 130 19.56 -3.92 34.53
C ALA A 130 18.97 -3.59 35.92
N GLU A 131 18.16 -2.53 35.99
CA GLU A 131 17.34 -2.21 37.15
C GLU A 131 16.32 -3.33 37.46
N PRO A 132 16.06 -3.64 38.74
CA PRO A 132 15.07 -4.65 39.12
C PRO A 132 13.64 -4.15 38.84
N ALA A 133 12.90 -4.94 38.06
CA ALA A 133 11.49 -4.72 37.78
C ALA A 133 10.62 -4.76 39.05
N LYS A 134 9.68 -3.81 39.17
CA LYS A 134 8.66 -3.78 40.22
C LYS A 134 7.77 -5.04 40.18
N PRO A 135 7.35 -5.61 41.33
CA PRO A 135 6.42 -6.73 41.37
C PRO A 135 5.06 -6.38 40.73
N ALA A 136 4.54 -7.29 39.93
CA ALA A 136 3.19 -7.22 39.37
C ALA A 136 2.13 -7.39 40.48
N GLU A 137 1.07 -6.59 40.38
CA GLU A 137 -0.15 -6.70 41.19
C GLU A 137 -0.88 -8.04 40.92
N PRO A 138 -1.49 -8.68 41.94
CA PRO A 138 -2.23 -9.93 41.74
C PRO A 138 -3.47 -9.76 40.85
N ALA A 139 -3.67 -10.70 39.93
CA ALA A 139 -4.86 -10.79 39.10
C ALA A 139 -6.13 -11.02 39.94
N GLU A 140 -7.19 -10.29 39.61
CA GLU A 140 -8.55 -10.48 40.11
C GLU A 140 -9.09 -11.88 39.73
N PRO A 141 -9.80 -12.59 40.64
CA PRO A 141 -10.32 -13.92 40.35
C PRO A 141 -11.49 -13.91 39.35
N ALA A 142 -11.48 -14.93 38.49
CA ALA A 142 -12.49 -15.21 37.47
C ALA A 142 -13.91 -15.30 38.05
N GLN A 143 -14.87 -14.72 37.32
CA GLN A 143 -16.31 -14.91 37.55
C GLN A 143 -16.73 -16.37 37.33
N PRO A 144 -17.71 -16.89 38.11
CA PRO A 144 -18.16 -18.27 38.01
C PRO A 144 -19.07 -18.53 36.80
N GLU A 145 -18.99 -19.75 36.27
CA GLU A 145 -19.81 -20.31 35.19
C GLU A 145 -21.33 -20.21 35.46
N PRO A 146 -22.17 -20.11 34.41
CA PRO A 146 -23.62 -20.10 34.57
C PRO A 146 -24.16 -21.49 34.92
N LYS A 147 -25.09 -21.52 35.88
CA LYS A 147 -25.80 -22.73 36.36
C LYS A 147 -26.55 -23.47 35.24
N PRO A 148 -26.65 -24.82 35.30
CA PRO A 148 -27.53 -25.62 34.45
C PRO A 148 -29.02 -25.29 34.65
N ALA A 149 -29.77 -25.29 33.55
CA ALA A 149 -31.22 -25.08 33.52
C ALA A 149 -32.00 -26.23 34.18
N GLU A 150 -33.04 -25.88 34.95
CA GLU A 150 -34.01 -26.81 35.53
C GLU A 150 -34.91 -27.47 34.47
N PRO A 151 -35.34 -28.73 34.66
CA PRO A 151 -36.19 -29.44 33.72
C PRO A 151 -37.66 -28.98 33.79
N ALA A 152 -38.26 -28.85 32.61
CA ALA A 152 -39.64 -28.44 32.40
C ALA A 152 -40.66 -29.43 33.00
N LYS A 153 -41.70 -28.90 33.65
CA LYS A 153 -42.89 -29.66 34.08
C LYS A 153 -43.94 -29.75 32.95
N PRO A 154 -44.79 -30.81 32.95
CA PRO A 154 -45.62 -31.19 31.81
C PRO A 154 -46.86 -30.30 31.59
N ALA A 155 -47.32 -30.29 30.34
CA ALA A 155 -48.50 -29.59 29.85
C ALA A 155 -49.82 -30.22 30.33
N GLU A 156 -50.81 -29.34 30.58
CA GLU A 156 -52.24 -29.66 30.70
C GLU A 156 -53.06 -28.68 29.81
N PRO A 157 -54.33 -28.99 29.47
CA PRO A 157 -54.81 -28.97 28.08
C PRO A 157 -55.46 -27.66 27.63
N ALA A 158 -55.54 -27.52 26.30
CA ALA A 158 -56.12 -26.38 25.59
C ALA A 158 -57.64 -26.20 25.82
N GLU A 159 -58.04 -24.95 26.11
CA GLU A 159 -59.40 -24.45 25.92
C GLU A 159 -59.47 -23.47 24.72
N PRO A 160 -60.65 -23.30 24.08
CA PRO A 160 -60.75 -22.80 22.71
C PRO A 160 -61.00 -21.28 22.56
N VAL A 161 -60.31 -20.69 21.57
CA VAL A 161 -60.66 -19.58 20.65
C VAL A 161 -61.14 -18.23 21.22
N GLN A 162 -60.37 -17.16 20.95
CA GLN A 162 -60.90 -15.89 20.43
C GLN A 162 -59.96 -15.31 19.36
N PRO A 163 -60.46 -14.83 18.20
CA PRO A 163 -59.64 -14.18 17.20
C PRO A 163 -59.22 -12.78 17.67
N LYS A 164 -57.91 -12.55 17.79
CA LYS A 164 -57.32 -11.24 18.09
C LYS A 164 -57.39 -10.34 16.84
N PRO A 165 -57.87 -9.08 16.95
CA PRO A 165 -57.93 -8.14 15.83
C PRO A 165 -56.57 -7.91 15.16
N ALA A 166 -56.61 -7.67 13.84
CA ALA A 166 -55.46 -7.38 13.00
C ALA A 166 -54.56 -6.29 13.61
N GLU A 167 -53.29 -6.63 13.75
CA GLU A 167 -52.21 -5.74 14.16
C GLU A 167 -52.04 -4.63 13.10
N PRO A 168 -52.01 -3.34 13.47
CA PRO A 168 -51.81 -2.27 12.51
C PRO A 168 -50.46 -2.41 11.81
N ALA A 169 -50.46 -2.19 10.50
CA ALA A 169 -49.26 -2.14 9.68
C ALA A 169 -48.17 -1.27 10.34
N GLU A 170 -46.95 -1.82 10.42
CA GLU A 170 -45.76 -1.10 10.84
C GLU A 170 -45.65 0.22 10.05
N PRO A 171 -45.38 1.36 10.72
CA PRO A 171 -45.20 2.61 10.01
C PRO A 171 -43.95 2.52 9.13
N SER A 172 -44.12 2.92 7.86
CA SER A 172 -43.06 3.16 6.90
C SER A 172 -41.90 3.95 7.53
N PRO A 173 -40.63 3.58 7.29
CA PRO A 173 -39.50 4.28 7.89
C PRO A 173 -39.54 5.77 7.49
N ALA A 174 -39.47 6.64 8.50
CA ALA A 174 -39.41 8.09 8.33
C ALA A 174 -38.29 8.48 7.34
N PRO A 175 -38.47 9.55 6.54
CA PRO A 175 -37.48 9.97 5.57
C PRO A 175 -36.15 10.25 6.27
N THR A 176 -35.12 9.53 5.84
CA THR A 176 -33.75 9.65 6.33
C THR A 176 -33.30 11.10 6.20
N GLN A 177 -32.88 11.72 7.31
CA GLN A 177 -32.31 13.07 7.29
C GLN A 177 -30.97 13.00 6.55
N THR A 178 -30.97 13.31 5.26
CA THR A 178 -29.74 13.54 4.50
C THR A 178 -29.12 14.83 5.04
N GLU A 179 -27.86 14.76 5.46
CA GLU A 179 -27.15 15.97 5.90
C GLU A 179 -27.03 16.94 4.72
N ASP A 180 -27.29 18.23 4.93
CA ASP A 180 -27.03 19.25 3.93
C ASP A 180 -25.51 19.33 3.69
N ILE A 181 -25.06 18.90 2.51
CA ILE A 181 -23.65 18.83 2.16
C ILE A 181 -23.27 20.19 1.57
N ALA A 182 -22.65 21.04 2.38
CA ALA A 182 -22.14 22.33 1.91
C ALA A 182 -21.20 22.14 0.70
N PRO A 183 -21.18 23.07 -0.29
CA PRO A 183 -20.34 22.97 -1.48
C PRO A 183 -18.86 22.75 -1.14
N VAL A 184 -18.13 22.07 -2.02
CA VAL A 184 -16.69 21.79 -1.85
C VAL A 184 -15.86 23.09 -1.78
N GLN A 185 -16.37 24.18 -2.36
CA GLN A 185 -15.77 25.52 -2.32
C GLN A 185 -15.69 26.04 -0.88
N GLY A 186 -14.47 26.37 -0.42
CA GLY A 186 -14.20 26.86 0.94
C GLY A 186 -13.65 25.83 1.92
N ARG A 187 -13.64 24.53 1.58
CA ARG A 187 -12.98 23.48 2.40
C ARG A 187 -11.45 23.57 2.33
N LEU A 188 -10.90 24.00 1.18
CA LEU A 188 -9.47 24.23 0.94
C LEU A 188 -8.88 25.34 1.83
N GLY A 189 -9.63 26.39 2.18
CA GLY A 189 -9.15 27.44 3.08
C GLY A 189 -8.89 26.95 4.51
N LYS A 190 -9.62 25.92 4.96
CA LYS A 190 -9.43 25.28 6.28
C LYS A 190 -8.24 24.31 6.32
N LEU A 191 -7.69 23.92 5.16
CA LEU A 191 -6.47 23.10 5.02
C LEU A 191 -5.27 23.84 5.61
N ARG A 192 -5.05 25.11 5.23
CA ARG A 192 -3.93 25.94 5.74
C ARG A 192 -3.93 26.03 7.26
N GLY A 193 -5.08 26.33 7.88
CA GLY A 193 -5.15 26.54 9.34
C GLY A 193 -4.94 25.27 10.18
N ARG A 194 -5.24 24.08 9.63
CA ARG A 194 -5.08 22.80 10.35
C ARG A 194 -3.72 22.16 10.09
N MET A 195 -3.20 22.27 8.87
CA MET A 195 -1.84 21.86 8.57
C MET A 195 -0.79 22.75 9.21
N SER A 196 -1.04 24.05 9.39
CA SER A 196 -0.15 25.01 10.07
C SER A 196 0.20 24.64 11.54
N LYS A 197 -0.54 23.72 12.16
CA LYS A 197 -0.20 23.17 13.49
C LYS A 197 0.85 22.06 13.43
N SER A 198 0.96 21.37 12.30
CA SER A 198 2.10 20.53 11.95
C SER A 198 3.16 21.43 11.30
N GLN A 199 4.46 21.12 11.44
CA GLN A 199 5.53 21.73 10.64
C GLN A 199 5.95 23.19 10.93
N ASN A 200 6.64 23.43 12.04
CA ASN A 200 7.58 24.55 12.15
C ASN A 200 9.06 24.09 12.08
N VAL A 201 9.32 22.79 11.87
CA VAL A 201 10.67 22.21 12.01
C VAL A 201 11.49 22.40 10.74
N ILE A 202 10.96 22.02 9.56
CA ILE A 202 11.68 22.24 8.28
C ILE A 202 11.83 23.73 8.01
N GLY A 203 10.72 24.48 8.08
CA GLY A 203 10.71 25.92 7.84
C GLY A 203 11.71 26.68 8.71
N ARG A 204 11.73 26.48 10.04
CA ARG A 204 12.67 27.22 10.90
C ARG A 204 14.09 26.69 10.85
N GLY A 205 14.27 25.36 10.81
CA GLY A 205 15.60 24.73 10.81
C GLY A 205 16.37 25.07 9.54
N VAL A 206 15.80 24.71 8.38
CA VAL A 206 16.47 24.90 7.09
C VAL A 206 16.64 26.38 6.75
N LEU A 207 15.61 27.22 6.96
CA LEU A 207 15.74 28.66 6.65
C LEU A 207 16.70 29.38 7.58
N GLY A 208 16.81 28.95 8.84
CA GLY A 208 17.80 29.48 9.78
C GLY A 208 19.22 29.28 9.25
N ILE A 209 19.54 28.05 8.84
CA ILE A 209 20.85 27.69 8.27
C ILE A 209 21.10 28.45 6.96
N LEU A 210 20.12 28.48 6.05
CA LEU A 210 20.23 29.19 4.77
C LEU A 210 20.45 30.71 4.91
N SER A 211 19.93 31.31 5.99
CA SER A 211 20.07 32.74 6.26
C SER A 211 21.37 33.13 6.95
N ALA A 212 22.11 32.16 7.52
CA ALA A 212 23.35 32.39 8.25
C ALA A 212 24.54 32.74 7.33
N GLY A 213 24.42 32.51 6.02
CA GLY A 213 25.31 33.03 4.97
C GLY A 213 26.50 32.14 4.61
N ASP A 214 27.13 31.47 5.57
CA ASP A 214 28.21 30.51 5.31
C ASP A 214 27.62 29.11 5.04
N LEU A 215 27.32 28.82 3.78
CA LEU A 215 26.85 27.51 3.32
C LEU A 215 28.03 26.59 2.97
N ASP A 216 28.79 26.21 4.00
CA ASP A 216 29.81 25.18 3.91
C ASP A 216 29.21 23.76 3.89
N GLU A 217 30.06 22.74 3.75
CA GLU A 217 29.58 21.35 3.67
C GLU A 217 28.86 20.89 4.94
N ASP A 218 29.27 21.38 6.12
CA ASP A 218 28.63 21.06 7.40
C ASP A 218 27.20 21.62 7.45
N ALA A 219 26.99 22.86 6.98
CA ALA A 219 25.67 23.47 6.87
C ALA A 219 24.74 22.68 5.93
N TRP A 220 25.28 22.16 4.83
CA TRP A 220 24.50 21.34 3.91
C TRP A 220 24.15 19.95 4.48
N GLU A 221 25.06 19.33 5.24
CA GLU A 221 24.79 18.09 5.96
C GLU A 221 23.66 18.30 6.99
N GLU A 222 23.65 19.43 7.70
CA GLU A 222 22.57 19.76 8.64
C GLU A 222 21.21 19.98 7.94
N ILE A 223 21.21 20.59 6.75
CA ILE A 223 20.00 20.73 5.92
C ILE A 223 19.50 19.35 5.48
N GLU A 224 20.38 18.48 5.01
CA GLU A 224 20.05 17.10 4.65
C GLU A 224 19.44 16.34 5.82
N ASP A 225 20.09 16.36 6.99
CA ASP A 225 19.62 15.72 8.21
C ASP A 225 18.24 16.23 8.64
N THR A 226 18.02 17.54 8.57
CA THR A 226 16.73 18.16 8.91
C THR A 226 15.61 17.66 8.00
N LEU A 227 15.87 17.55 6.69
CA LEU A 227 14.91 17.04 5.71
C LEU A 227 14.67 15.52 5.89
N LEU A 228 15.71 14.75 6.21
CA LEU A 228 15.58 13.32 6.54
C LEU A 228 14.73 13.09 7.79
N MET A 229 14.99 13.85 8.86
CA MET A 229 14.22 13.77 10.12
C MET A 229 12.74 14.12 9.92
N ALA A 230 12.42 14.90 8.90
CA ALA A 230 11.05 15.24 8.54
C ALA A 230 10.35 14.19 7.66
N ASP A 231 10.97 13.02 7.44
CA ASP A 231 10.48 11.88 6.65
C ASP A 231 10.36 12.15 5.13
N LEU A 232 11.17 13.03 4.53
CA LEU A 232 11.19 13.19 3.06
C LEU A 232 11.72 11.93 2.33
N GLY A 233 12.59 11.18 3.01
CA GLY A 233 13.27 10.00 2.49
C GLY A 233 14.54 10.36 1.72
N THR A 234 15.54 9.47 1.81
CA THR A 234 16.91 9.72 1.32
C THR A 234 16.98 10.21 -0.11
N LYS A 235 16.31 9.53 -1.04
CA LYS A 235 16.37 9.89 -2.46
C LYS A 235 15.79 11.28 -2.74
N THR A 236 14.67 11.62 -2.12
CA THR A 236 14.03 12.92 -2.28
C THR A 236 14.87 14.02 -1.63
N THR A 237 15.39 13.77 -0.43
CA THR A 237 16.25 14.72 0.27
C THR A 237 17.47 15.08 -0.56
N LEU A 238 18.21 14.08 -1.05
CA LEU A 238 19.38 14.32 -1.90
C LEU A 238 19.03 15.16 -3.13
N ALA A 239 17.95 14.82 -3.83
CA ALA A 239 17.50 15.59 -5.00
C ALA A 239 17.12 17.04 -4.66
N VAL A 240 16.46 17.27 -3.51
CA VAL A 240 16.09 18.61 -3.05
C VAL A 240 17.34 19.41 -2.66
N VAL A 241 18.30 18.80 -1.98
CA VAL A 241 19.55 19.46 -1.57
C VAL A 241 20.39 19.81 -2.79
N GLU A 242 20.54 18.89 -3.75
CA GLU A 242 21.26 19.13 -5.01
C GLU A 242 20.63 20.28 -5.81
N ASP A 243 19.31 20.26 -6.01
CA ASP A 243 18.58 21.32 -6.72
C ASP A 243 18.68 22.67 -5.98
N LEU A 244 18.60 22.66 -4.65
CA LEU A 244 18.77 23.86 -3.85
C LEU A 244 20.20 24.42 -3.95
N ARG A 245 21.24 23.58 -3.87
CA ARG A 245 22.64 23.95 -4.08
C ARG A 245 22.82 24.62 -5.45
N GLU A 246 22.26 24.05 -6.50
CA GLU A 246 22.33 24.60 -7.86
C GLU A 246 21.65 25.98 -7.95
N ARG A 247 20.43 26.12 -7.41
CA ARG A 247 19.69 27.39 -7.42
C ARG A 247 20.43 28.50 -6.68
N ILE A 248 21.02 28.17 -5.53
CA ILE A 248 21.80 29.12 -4.73
C ILE A 248 23.10 29.49 -5.43
N ALA A 249 23.79 28.54 -6.06
CA ALA A 249 25.01 28.82 -6.83
C ALA A 249 24.75 29.75 -8.03
N VAL A 250 23.59 29.64 -8.67
CA VAL A 250 23.22 30.47 -9.83
C VAL A 250 22.69 31.84 -9.44
N ASN A 251 21.79 31.90 -8.46
CA ASN A 251 21.06 33.13 -8.14
C ASN A 251 21.66 33.91 -6.95
N GLY A 252 22.49 33.26 -6.13
CA GLY A 252 22.85 33.75 -4.82
C GLY A 252 21.68 33.74 -3.84
N VAL A 253 21.97 34.00 -2.56
CA VAL A 253 20.97 34.20 -1.52
C VAL A 253 21.31 35.50 -0.82
N SER A 254 20.43 36.50 -0.89
CA SER A 254 20.64 37.79 -0.21
C SER A 254 19.67 38.02 0.95
N SER A 255 18.65 37.16 1.10
CA SER A 255 17.69 37.22 2.20
C SER A 255 17.08 35.85 2.52
N GLU A 256 16.56 35.71 3.75
CA GLU A 256 15.77 34.54 4.17
C GLU A 256 14.54 34.31 3.27
N ALA A 257 13.92 35.39 2.78
CA ALA A 257 12.77 35.30 1.88
C ALA A 257 13.14 34.66 0.53
N GLU A 258 14.32 34.98 0.00
CA GLU A 258 14.84 34.36 -1.23
C GLU A 258 15.22 32.90 -1.01
N ALA A 259 15.92 32.59 0.09
CA ALA A 259 16.22 31.22 0.50
C ALA A 259 14.95 30.37 0.60
N ARG A 260 13.91 30.93 1.23
CA ARG A 260 12.60 30.29 1.36
C ARG A 260 11.94 30.07 0.01
N ALA A 261 11.99 31.04 -0.89
CA ALA A 261 11.43 30.89 -2.23
C ALA A 261 12.12 29.77 -3.03
N MET A 262 13.46 29.66 -2.92
CA MET A 262 14.22 28.60 -3.59
C MET A 262 13.93 27.22 -3.01
N LEU A 263 13.93 27.08 -1.67
CA LEU A 263 13.56 25.82 -1.01
C LEU A 263 12.12 25.42 -1.34
N ARG A 264 11.19 26.38 -1.33
CA ARG A 264 9.79 26.14 -1.74
C ARG A 264 9.72 25.58 -3.15
N ALA A 265 10.44 26.17 -4.10
CA ALA A 265 10.43 25.72 -5.47
C ALA A 265 11.03 24.31 -5.63
N ALA A 266 12.17 24.03 -4.97
CA ALA A 266 12.77 22.69 -4.96
C ALA A 266 11.82 21.62 -4.39
N LEU A 267 11.12 21.93 -3.30
CA LEU A 267 10.13 21.04 -2.70
C LEU A 267 8.89 20.84 -3.57
N ILE A 268 8.43 21.87 -4.29
CA ILE A 268 7.32 21.74 -5.25
C ILE A 268 7.73 20.78 -6.37
N ASP A 269 8.91 20.98 -6.96
CA ASP A 269 9.40 20.16 -8.06
C ASP A 269 9.60 18.70 -7.63
N ALA A 270 10.17 18.48 -6.44
CA ALA A 270 10.28 17.15 -5.83
C ALA A 270 8.91 16.48 -5.57
N CYS A 271 7.85 17.27 -5.37
CA CYS A 271 6.49 16.78 -5.22
C CYS A 271 5.83 16.35 -6.54
N LYS A 272 6.47 16.57 -7.70
CA LYS A 272 5.99 16.16 -9.04
C LYS A 272 4.60 16.73 -9.36
N PRO A 273 4.46 18.06 -9.54
CA PRO A 273 3.16 18.71 -9.77
C PRO A 273 2.46 18.25 -11.06
N GLU A 274 3.21 17.71 -12.03
CA GLU A 274 2.73 17.18 -13.30
C GLU A 274 1.92 15.87 -13.19
N LEU A 275 1.96 15.18 -12.05
CA LEU A 275 1.17 13.96 -11.85
C LEU A 275 -0.34 14.27 -11.78
N ASP A 276 -1.13 13.47 -12.48
CA ASP A 276 -2.60 13.57 -12.47
C ASP A 276 -3.18 13.17 -11.10
N ARG A 277 -3.64 14.18 -10.36
CA ARG A 277 -4.25 14.03 -9.03
C ARG A 277 -5.78 13.97 -9.05
N SER A 278 -6.40 13.98 -10.23
CA SER A 278 -7.86 13.90 -10.34
C SER A 278 -8.40 12.54 -9.89
N ILE A 279 -9.58 12.54 -9.28
CA ILE A 279 -10.31 11.30 -8.98
C ILE A 279 -11.16 10.95 -10.21
N LYS A 280 -10.91 9.79 -10.82
CA LYS A 280 -11.70 9.33 -11.98
C LYS A 280 -13.05 8.78 -11.51
N ALA A 281 -14.01 9.69 -11.39
CA ALA A 281 -15.37 9.44 -10.91
C ALA A 281 -16.45 9.71 -11.99
N MET A 282 -16.08 9.62 -13.27
CA MET A 282 -16.99 9.91 -14.38
C MET A 282 -17.58 8.61 -14.96
N PRO A 283 -18.91 8.46 -14.99
CA PRO A 283 -19.55 7.30 -15.64
C PRO A 283 -19.29 7.31 -17.15
N TYR A 284 -19.36 6.14 -17.77
CA TYR A 284 -19.10 5.95 -19.21
C TYR A 284 -19.97 4.83 -19.76
N GLU A 285 -20.45 4.97 -21.01
CA GLU A 285 -21.18 3.91 -21.73
C GLU A 285 -22.32 3.24 -20.94
N GLY A 286 -23.04 4.02 -20.11
CA GLY A 286 -24.12 3.51 -19.25
C GLY A 286 -23.65 2.71 -18.03
N LYS A 287 -22.36 2.77 -17.69
CA LYS A 287 -21.74 2.13 -16.53
C LYS A 287 -21.21 3.18 -15.54
N PRO A 288 -21.23 2.89 -14.23
CA PRO A 288 -20.64 3.78 -13.23
C PRO A 288 -19.11 3.76 -13.32
N ALA A 289 -18.48 4.85 -12.88
CA ALA A 289 -17.07 4.81 -12.50
C ALA A 289 -16.90 3.91 -11.27
N VAL A 290 -15.86 3.07 -11.24
CA VAL A 290 -15.62 2.19 -10.09
C VAL A 290 -14.34 2.57 -9.36
N ILE A 291 -14.48 2.90 -8.08
CA ILE A 291 -13.39 3.26 -7.17
C ILE A 291 -13.24 2.17 -6.13
N MET A 292 -12.09 1.48 -6.11
CA MET A 292 -11.73 0.53 -5.07
C MET A 292 -10.87 1.21 -4.01
N VAL A 293 -11.27 1.11 -2.74
CA VAL A 293 -10.52 1.67 -1.61
C VAL A 293 -9.83 0.52 -0.87
N VAL A 294 -8.49 0.53 -0.91
CA VAL A 294 -7.63 -0.53 -0.36
C VAL A 294 -6.65 0.02 0.67
N GLY A 295 -5.95 -0.86 1.39
CA GLY A 295 -4.92 -0.47 2.35
C GLY A 295 -4.97 -1.23 3.66
N VAL A 296 -4.06 -0.89 4.57
CA VAL A 296 -3.80 -1.68 5.77
C VAL A 296 -4.80 -1.39 6.89
N ASN A 297 -4.87 -2.25 7.90
CA ASN A 297 -5.79 -2.04 9.03
C ASN A 297 -5.48 -0.73 9.77
N GLY A 298 -6.53 -0.05 10.24
CA GLY A 298 -6.38 1.13 11.09
C GLY A 298 -5.99 2.43 10.36
N THR A 299 -5.79 2.41 9.03
CA THR A 299 -5.49 3.63 8.24
C THR A 299 -6.72 4.46 7.88
N GLY A 300 -7.91 4.05 8.32
CA GLY A 300 -9.14 4.81 8.07
C GLY A 300 -9.76 4.59 6.68
N LYS A 301 -9.63 3.40 6.07
CA LYS A 301 -10.30 3.02 4.81
C LYS A 301 -11.79 3.31 4.78
N THR A 302 -12.57 2.64 5.64
CA THR A 302 -14.04 2.81 5.71
C THR A 302 -14.44 4.27 5.95
N THR A 303 -13.70 4.97 6.81
CA THR A 303 -13.90 6.42 7.04
C THR A 303 -13.61 7.24 5.78
N THR A 304 -12.53 6.93 5.06
CA THR A 304 -12.17 7.58 3.80
C THR A 304 -13.22 7.30 2.72
N THR A 305 -13.72 6.07 2.60
CA THR A 305 -14.81 5.67 1.71
C THR A 305 -16.07 6.52 1.97
N GLY A 306 -16.45 6.67 3.24
CA GLY A 306 -17.59 7.50 3.63
C GLY A 306 -17.39 8.99 3.32
N LYS A 307 -16.23 9.56 3.67
CA LYS A 307 -15.90 10.96 3.39
C LYS A 307 -15.80 11.25 1.88
N LEU A 308 -15.20 10.36 1.11
CA LEU A 308 -15.13 10.48 -0.35
C LEU A 308 -16.53 10.47 -0.96
N SER A 309 -17.41 9.59 -0.48
CA SER A 309 -18.80 9.54 -0.92
C SER A 309 -19.54 10.83 -0.61
N ARG A 310 -19.33 11.42 0.57
CA ARG A 310 -19.85 12.75 0.91
C ARG A 310 -19.38 13.82 -0.07
N VAL A 311 -18.10 13.83 -0.43
CA VAL A 311 -17.54 14.78 -1.41
C VAL A 311 -18.19 14.59 -2.78
N LEU A 312 -18.29 13.35 -3.26
CA LEU A 312 -18.88 13.02 -4.57
C LEU A 312 -20.37 13.39 -4.63
N VAL A 313 -21.15 13.09 -3.59
CA VAL A 313 -22.56 13.52 -3.50
C VAL A 313 -22.66 15.04 -3.45
N GLY A 314 -21.79 15.71 -2.70
CA GLY A 314 -21.71 17.18 -2.68
C GLY A 314 -21.33 17.82 -4.03
N MET A 315 -20.73 17.04 -4.93
CA MET A 315 -20.46 17.42 -6.32
C MET A 315 -21.63 17.08 -7.28
N GLY A 316 -22.71 16.50 -6.77
CA GLY A 316 -23.89 16.14 -7.54
C GLY A 316 -23.90 14.71 -8.11
N HIS A 317 -22.92 13.88 -7.76
CA HIS A 317 -22.88 12.49 -8.22
C HIS A 317 -23.85 11.60 -7.44
N LYS A 318 -24.53 10.70 -8.15
CA LYS A 318 -25.22 9.55 -7.56
C LYS A 318 -24.20 8.47 -7.18
N VAL A 319 -24.07 8.22 -5.88
CA VAL A 319 -23.07 7.29 -5.34
C VAL A 319 -23.74 6.04 -4.78
N LEU A 320 -23.15 4.88 -5.08
CA LEU A 320 -23.46 3.60 -4.45
C LEU A 320 -22.21 3.04 -3.75
N LEU A 321 -22.40 2.49 -2.56
CA LEU A 321 -21.34 1.93 -1.72
C LEU A 321 -21.35 0.40 -1.77
N GLY A 322 -20.19 -0.22 -1.93
CA GLY A 322 -20.00 -1.67 -1.82
C GLY A 322 -19.24 -2.04 -0.54
N ALA A 323 -19.88 -2.74 0.39
CA ALA A 323 -19.29 -3.18 1.66
C ALA A 323 -18.53 -4.51 1.51
N ALA A 324 -17.40 -4.49 0.80
CA ALA A 324 -16.57 -5.67 0.55
C ALA A 324 -15.57 -6.02 1.67
N ASP A 325 -15.48 -5.23 2.76
CA ASP A 325 -14.87 -5.66 4.03
C ASP A 325 -15.81 -6.63 4.77
N THR A 326 -15.98 -7.83 4.22
CA THR A 326 -16.93 -8.84 4.73
C THR A 326 -16.43 -9.58 5.97
N PHE A 327 -15.16 -9.41 6.34
CA PHE A 327 -14.56 -10.02 7.52
C PHE A 327 -14.90 -9.24 8.80
N ARG A 328 -15.21 -7.94 8.69
CA ARG A 328 -15.53 -7.09 9.83
C ARG A 328 -17.00 -6.68 9.72
N ALA A 329 -17.89 -7.36 10.44
CA ALA A 329 -19.31 -7.00 10.50
C ALA A 329 -19.53 -5.50 10.79
N ALA A 330 -18.80 -4.97 11.78
CA ALA A 330 -18.85 -3.56 12.14
C ALA A 330 -18.40 -2.59 11.02
N ALA A 331 -17.55 -3.04 10.07
CA ALA A 331 -17.13 -2.20 8.95
C ALA A 331 -18.28 -1.98 7.95
N ALA A 332 -19.05 -3.03 7.66
CA ALA A 332 -20.24 -2.93 6.82
C ALA A 332 -21.31 -2.02 7.46
N ASP A 333 -21.56 -2.17 8.77
CA ASP A 333 -22.52 -1.33 9.51
C ASP A 333 -22.06 0.14 9.57
N GLN A 334 -20.74 0.37 9.74
CA GLN A 334 -20.15 1.70 9.70
C GLN A 334 -20.31 2.33 8.31
N LEU A 335 -20.04 1.59 7.24
CA LEU A 335 -20.18 2.08 5.87
C LEU A 335 -21.65 2.37 5.51
N GLU A 336 -22.58 1.54 5.97
CA GLU A 336 -24.01 1.77 5.81
C GLU A 336 -24.48 3.03 6.53
N THR A 337 -23.96 3.27 7.75
CA THR A 337 -24.22 4.53 8.48
C THR A 337 -23.72 5.74 7.71
N TRP A 338 -22.53 5.65 7.10
CA TRP A 338 -22.03 6.70 6.20
C TRP A 338 -22.94 6.91 5.00
N GLY A 339 -23.34 5.82 4.33
CA GLY A 339 -24.24 5.85 3.18
C GLY A 339 -25.55 6.57 3.49
N ARG A 340 -26.22 6.19 4.59
CA ARG A 340 -27.47 6.81 5.03
C ARG A 340 -27.33 8.31 5.28
N ARG A 341 -26.21 8.76 5.88
CA ARG A 341 -25.97 10.19 6.17
C ARG A 341 -25.84 11.03 4.90
N VAL A 342 -25.26 10.48 3.85
CA VAL A 342 -25.00 11.19 2.58
C VAL A 342 -26.01 10.85 1.48
N GLY A 343 -27.02 10.02 1.75
CA GLY A 343 -28.01 9.60 0.77
C GLY A 343 -27.51 8.58 -0.26
N ALA A 344 -26.40 7.89 0.02
CA ALA A 344 -25.85 6.82 -0.82
C ALA A 344 -26.36 5.45 -0.36
N LYS A 345 -26.81 4.61 -1.30
CA LYS A 345 -27.23 3.24 -1.03
C LYS A 345 -26.00 2.36 -0.79
N THR A 346 -26.08 1.43 0.16
CA THR A 346 -25.00 0.49 0.46
C THR A 346 -25.41 -0.95 0.12
N VAL A 347 -24.61 -1.62 -0.69
CA VAL A 347 -24.71 -3.03 -1.01
C VAL A 347 -23.80 -3.81 -0.08
N ARG A 348 -24.37 -4.78 0.64
CA ARG A 348 -23.67 -5.62 1.62
C ARG A 348 -24.09 -7.07 1.48
N GLY A 349 -23.13 -7.98 1.68
CA GLY A 349 -23.40 -9.41 1.80
C GLY A 349 -23.71 -9.83 3.25
N LYS A 350 -23.87 -11.14 3.45
CA LYS A 350 -23.84 -11.75 4.79
C LYS A 350 -22.42 -11.62 5.38
N GLU A 351 -22.31 -11.70 6.70
CA GLU A 351 -20.99 -11.77 7.35
C GLU A 351 -20.18 -12.97 6.82
N GLY A 352 -18.91 -12.76 6.50
CA GLY A 352 -18.06 -13.78 5.88
C GLY A 352 -18.39 -14.10 4.42
N ALA A 353 -19.27 -13.34 3.76
CA ALA A 353 -19.50 -13.49 2.32
C ALA A 353 -18.23 -13.23 1.50
N ASP A 354 -18.16 -13.76 0.29
CA ASP A 354 -17.05 -13.50 -0.63
C ASP A 354 -17.00 -12.01 -1.01
N PRO A 355 -15.92 -11.28 -0.69
CA PRO A 355 -15.79 -9.86 -1.02
C PRO A 355 -16.01 -9.56 -2.51
N ALA A 356 -15.55 -10.46 -3.38
CA ALA A 356 -15.66 -10.30 -4.82
C ALA A 356 -17.11 -10.35 -5.31
N SER A 357 -17.96 -11.18 -4.69
CA SER A 357 -19.40 -11.23 -4.97
C SER A 357 -20.10 -9.94 -4.54
N VAL A 358 -19.80 -9.42 -3.34
CA VAL A 358 -20.40 -8.16 -2.86
C VAL A 358 -20.02 -6.98 -3.76
N ALA A 359 -18.75 -6.92 -4.19
CA ALA A 359 -18.28 -5.91 -5.13
C ALA A 359 -18.93 -6.04 -6.52
N PHE A 360 -19.12 -7.26 -7.02
CA PHE A 360 -19.84 -7.52 -8.27
C PHE A 360 -21.28 -7.03 -8.21
N ASP A 361 -22.00 -7.38 -7.15
CA ASP A 361 -23.39 -7.02 -6.95
C ASP A 361 -23.54 -5.49 -6.84
N ALA A 362 -22.61 -4.82 -6.15
CA ALA A 362 -22.58 -3.36 -6.07
C ALA A 362 -22.47 -2.69 -7.44
N VAL A 363 -21.56 -3.18 -8.30
CA VAL A 363 -21.36 -2.63 -9.65
C VAL A 363 -22.53 -3.00 -10.57
N ALA A 364 -23.08 -4.20 -10.45
CA ALA A 364 -24.24 -4.61 -11.21
C ALA A 364 -25.45 -3.74 -10.89
N GLN A 365 -25.76 -3.59 -9.60
CA GLN A 365 -26.85 -2.76 -9.15
C GLN A 365 -26.62 -1.28 -9.50
N GLY A 366 -25.39 -0.76 -9.37
CA GLY A 366 -25.05 0.60 -9.79
C GLY A 366 -25.27 0.83 -11.29
N THR A 367 -24.99 -0.17 -12.12
CA THR A 367 -25.29 -0.15 -13.55
C THR A 367 -26.79 -0.11 -13.81
N ASP A 368 -27.55 -0.98 -13.14
CA ASP A 368 -29.00 -1.10 -13.33
C ASP A 368 -29.77 0.15 -12.82
N GLU A 369 -29.30 0.78 -11.75
CA GLU A 369 -29.85 2.01 -11.18
C GLU A 369 -29.35 3.29 -11.88
N GLY A 370 -28.37 3.17 -12.79
CA GLY A 370 -27.76 4.31 -13.49
C GLY A 370 -27.08 5.31 -12.53
N VAL A 371 -26.34 4.80 -11.54
CA VAL A 371 -25.53 5.64 -10.64
C VAL A 371 -24.27 6.12 -11.35
N ASP A 372 -23.70 7.22 -10.90
CA ASP A 372 -22.50 7.80 -11.52
C ASP A 372 -21.23 7.09 -11.04
N VAL A 373 -21.19 6.71 -9.75
CA VAL A 373 -19.99 6.17 -9.09
C VAL A 373 -20.34 5.04 -8.12
N VAL A 374 -19.55 3.96 -8.18
CA VAL A 374 -19.55 2.89 -7.18
C VAL A 374 -18.23 2.93 -6.41
N VAL A 375 -18.31 3.07 -5.08
CA VAL A 375 -17.14 3.08 -4.20
C VAL A 375 -17.12 1.80 -3.35
N ILE A 376 -16.08 0.99 -3.48
CA ILE A 376 -15.95 -0.33 -2.85
C ILE A 376 -14.97 -0.23 -1.68
N ASP A 377 -15.43 -0.51 -0.46
CA ASP A 377 -14.60 -0.62 0.75
C ASP A 377 -14.09 -2.05 0.89
N THR A 378 -12.76 -2.27 0.95
CA THR A 378 -12.18 -3.61 1.06
C THR A 378 -11.56 -3.89 2.43
N ALA A 379 -11.34 -5.18 2.73
CA ALA A 379 -10.56 -5.60 3.88
C ALA A 379 -9.09 -5.12 3.81
N GLY A 380 -8.39 -5.10 4.96
CA GLY A 380 -7.01 -4.58 5.06
C GLY A 380 -6.02 -5.35 5.93
N ARG A 381 -6.28 -6.63 6.25
CA ARG A 381 -5.48 -7.40 7.21
C ARG A 381 -4.20 -8.02 6.64
N LEU A 382 -3.22 -7.23 6.23
CA LEU A 382 -2.07 -7.75 5.46
C LEU A 382 -1.23 -8.86 6.15
N HIS A 383 -0.95 -8.73 7.45
CA HIS A 383 0.00 -9.61 8.16
C HIS A 383 -0.60 -10.92 8.69
N THR A 384 -1.94 -11.04 8.75
CA THR A 384 -2.61 -12.22 9.33
C THR A 384 -3.41 -13.04 8.33
N SER A 385 -3.48 -12.65 7.06
CA SER A 385 -4.27 -13.37 6.05
C SER A 385 -3.37 -13.90 4.96
N VAL A 386 -3.24 -15.22 4.91
CA VAL A 386 -2.48 -15.99 3.90
C VAL A 386 -3.05 -15.83 2.47
N GLY A 387 -4.01 -14.93 2.23
CA GLY A 387 -4.63 -14.71 0.92
C GLY A 387 -5.32 -13.37 0.71
N LEU A 388 -5.02 -12.31 1.48
CA LEU A 388 -5.64 -10.99 1.24
C LEU A 388 -5.30 -10.44 -0.15
N MET A 389 -4.06 -10.64 -0.60
CA MET A 389 -3.64 -10.20 -1.92
C MET A 389 -4.41 -10.93 -3.02
N ASP A 390 -4.55 -12.25 -2.91
CA ASP A 390 -5.37 -13.04 -3.84
C ASP A 390 -6.84 -12.58 -3.82
N GLN A 391 -7.37 -12.24 -2.64
CA GLN A 391 -8.72 -11.72 -2.50
C GLN A 391 -8.88 -10.36 -3.19
N LEU A 392 -7.96 -9.42 -2.99
CA LEU A 392 -8.02 -8.09 -3.62
C LEU A 392 -7.89 -8.19 -5.14
N GLY A 393 -6.95 -9.00 -5.63
CA GLY A 393 -6.82 -9.30 -7.06
C GLY A 393 -8.07 -9.99 -7.63
N LYS A 394 -8.70 -10.89 -6.86
CA LYS A 394 -9.99 -11.52 -7.23
C LYS A 394 -11.12 -10.50 -7.29
N VAL A 395 -11.25 -9.60 -6.32
CA VAL A 395 -12.26 -8.53 -6.31
C VAL A 395 -12.15 -7.69 -7.57
N LYS A 396 -10.94 -7.18 -7.87
CA LYS A 396 -10.69 -6.40 -9.09
C LYS A 396 -11.11 -7.17 -10.35
N ARG A 397 -10.61 -8.40 -10.52
CA ARG A 397 -10.90 -9.25 -11.69
C ARG A 397 -12.40 -9.55 -11.86
N VAL A 398 -13.13 -9.72 -10.77
CA VAL A 398 -14.57 -10.01 -10.81
C VAL A 398 -15.36 -8.75 -11.17
N VAL A 399 -15.02 -7.61 -10.59
CA VAL A 399 -15.61 -6.30 -10.92
C VAL A 399 -15.40 -5.96 -12.40
N GLU A 400 -14.19 -6.19 -12.93
CA GLU A 400 -13.82 -5.90 -14.33
C GLU A 400 -14.63 -6.69 -15.36
N LYS A 401 -15.33 -7.76 -14.96
CA LYS A 401 -16.29 -8.45 -15.83
C LYS A 401 -17.53 -7.61 -16.15
N LYS A 402 -17.86 -6.64 -15.29
CA LYS A 402 -19.06 -5.79 -15.42
C LYS A 402 -18.69 -4.36 -15.83
N ALA A 403 -17.75 -3.74 -15.12
CA ALA A 403 -17.23 -2.40 -15.40
C ALA A 403 -15.74 -2.33 -15.08
N LYS A 404 -15.00 -1.52 -15.84
CA LYS A 404 -13.59 -1.21 -15.56
C LYS A 404 -13.45 -0.61 -14.16
N VAL A 405 -12.39 -1.00 -13.45
CA VAL A 405 -11.96 -0.31 -12.22
C VAL A 405 -11.18 0.94 -12.64
N ASP A 406 -11.74 2.12 -12.38
CA ASP A 406 -11.19 3.40 -12.81
C ASP A 406 -10.14 3.95 -11.84
N GLU A 407 -10.35 3.71 -10.54
CA GLU A 407 -9.41 4.09 -9.49
C GLU A 407 -9.22 2.95 -8.48
N VAL A 408 -7.98 2.77 -8.05
CA VAL A 408 -7.60 1.99 -6.86
C VAL A 408 -6.87 2.96 -5.93
N LEU A 409 -7.57 3.39 -4.88
CA LEU A 409 -7.07 4.33 -3.89
C LEU A 409 -6.49 3.57 -2.69
N LEU A 410 -5.17 3.68 -2.50
CA LEU A 410 -4.51 3.14 -1.32
C LEU A 410 -4.60 4.13 -0.16
N VAL A 411 -5.21 3.73 0.94
CA VAL A 411 -5.31 4.55 2.15
C VAL A 411 -4.17 4.22 3.11
N LEU A 412 -3.32 5.21 3.36
CA LEU A 412 -2.22 5.15 4.32
C LEU A 412 -2.43 6.18 5.43
N ASP A 413 -1.88 5.88 6.59
CA ASP A 413 -1.81 6.80 7.73
C ASP A 413 -0.49 7.56 7.64
N ALA A 414 -0.49 8.88 7.84
CA ALA A 414 0.73 9.69 7.80
C ALA A 414 1.71 9.35 8.94
N THR A 415 1.27 8.64 9.98
CA THR A 415 2.17 8.09 11.01
C THR A 415 2.76 6.73 10.62
N VAL A 416 2.49 6.25 9.41
CA VAL A 416 3.13 5.04 8.87
C VAL A 416 4.61 5.31 8.70
N GLY A 417 5.43 4.61 9.49
CA GLY A 417 6.85 4.50 9.23
C GLY A 417 7.16 3.56 8.07
N GLN A 418 8.43 3.17 7.93
CA GLN A 418 8.91 2.27 6.87
C GLN A 418 8.09 0.98 6.72
N ASN A 419 7.51 0.48 7.81
CA ASN A 419 6.69 -0.73 7.78
C ASN A 419 5.45 -0.61 6.90
N GLY A 420 4.69 0.48 6.96
CA GLY A 420 3.49 0.59 6.10
C GLY A 420 3.84 0.94 4.65
N LEU A 421 5.01 1.53 4.37
CA LEU A 421 5.54 1.69 3.01
C LEU A 421 5.90 0.34 2.37
N MET A 422 6.56 -0.55 3.12
CA MET A 422 6.81 -1.93 2.64
C MET A 422 5.50 -2.64 2.30
N GLN A 423 4.47 -2.47 3.14
CA GLN A 423 3.15 -3.05 2.90
C GLN A 423 2.51 -2.45 1.64
N ALA A 424 2.59 -1.14 1.46
CA ALA A 424 2.08 -0.44 0.28
C ALA A 424 2.71 -0.94 -1.04
N ARG A 425 4.01 -1.28 -1.04
CA ARG A 425 4.68 -1.90 -2.20
C ARG A 425 4.01 -3.21 -2.60
N VAL A 426 3.68 -4.07 -1.63
CA VAL A 426 2.99 -5.34 -1.91
C VAL A 426 1.59 -5.11 -2.50
N PHE A 427 0.84 -4.10 -2.02
CA PHE A 427 -0.47 -3.77 -2.62
C PHE A 427 -0.34 -3.36 -4.09
N ARG A 428 0.70 -2.58 -4.42
CA ARG A 428 0.95 -2.10 -5.79
C ARG A 428 1.14 -3.23 -6.78
N GLU A 429 1.80 -4.31 -6.37
CA GLU A 429 2.06 -5.47 -7.23
C GLU A 429 0.78 -6.27 -7.58
N VAL A 430 -0.28 -6.11 -6.79
CA VAL A 430 -1.46 -6.99 -6.84
C VAL A 430 -2.70 -6.26 -7.37
N VAL A 431 -2.91 -5.01 -6.95
CA VAL A 431 -4.02 -4.18 -7.38
C VAL A 431 -3.45 -2.87 -7.87
N ASP A 432 -3.35 -2.69 -9.20
CA ASP A 432 -2.73 -1.52 -9.84
C ASP A 432 -3.18 -0.20 -9.20
N ILE A 433 -2.40 0.30 -8.22
CA ILE A 433 -2.74 1.49 -7.44
C ILE A 433 -2.68 2.68 -8.38
N THR A 434 -3.71 3.53 -8.36
CA THR A 434 -3.79 4.73 -9.20
C THR A 434 -3.58 6.02 -8.41
N GLY A 435 -3.72 5.97 -7.08
CA GLY A 435 -3.47 7.11 -6.21
C GLY A 435 -3.48 6.73 -4.74
N VAL A 436 -2.94 7.63 -3.91
CA VAL A 436 -2.89 7.47 -2.46
C VAL A 436 -3.78 8.48 -1.76
N VAL A 437 -4.41 8.04 -0.67
CA VAL A 437 -5.04 8.90 0.32
C VAL A 437 -4.24 8.84 1.61
N LEU A 438 -3.71 9.99 2.06
CA LEU A 438 -2.98 10.08 3.33
C LEU A 438 -3.91 10.59 4.42
N THR A 439 -4.05 9.84 5.49
CA THR A 439 -4.88 10.20 6.66
C THR A 439 -4.02 10.66 7.82
N LYS A 440 -4.64 11.31 8.82
CA LYS A 440 -3.99 11.76 10.07
C LYS A 440 -2.79 12.69 9.86
N LEU A 441 -2.76 13.43 8.76
CA LEU A 441 -1.69 14.39 8.47
C LEU A 441 -1.67 15.54 9.49
N ASP A 442 -2.81 15.81 10.13
CA ASP A 442 -2.96 16.78 11.22
C ASP A 442 -2.37 16.33 12.55
N GLY A 443 -2.12 15.03 12.74
CA GLY A 443 -1.62 14.44 13.98
C GLY A 443 -0.12 14.17 14.01
N THR A 444 0.61 14.42 12.92
CA THR A 444 2.04 14.10 12.81
C THR A 444 2.89 15.36 12.66
N ALA A 445 4.09 15.37 13.26
CA ALA A 445 5.12 16.38 13.04
C ALA A 445 6.02 16.06 11.83
N LYS A 446 5.78 14.93 11.15
CA LYS A 446 6.56 14.42 10.02
C LYS A 446 5.75 14.54 8.72
N GLY A 447 5.86 15.69 8.06
CA GLY A 447 5.06 16.04 6.89
C GLY A 447 5.66 15.48 5.59
N GLY A 448 6.94 15.12 5.61
CA GLY A 448 7.68 14.64 4.44
C GLY A 448 7.22 13.31 3.88
N ILE A 449 6.41 12.55 4.63
CA ILE A 449 5.92 11.22 4.23
C ILE A 449 5.24 11.21 2.86
N VAL A 450 4.65 12.33 2.42
CA VAL A 450 4.12 12.52 1.06
C VAL A 450 5.18 12.21 0.00
N PHE A 451 6.37 12.80 0.13
CA PHE A 451 7.45 12.63 -0.83
C PHE A 451 7.87 11.17 -0.91
N GLN A 452 8.07 10.55 0.24
CA GLN A 452 8.50 9.17 0.33
C GLN A 452 7.47 8.20 -0.27
N VAL A 453 6.18 8.39 0.05
CA VAL A 453 5.09 7.57 -0.49
C VAL A 453 5.02 7.69 -2.02
N GLN A 454 5.08 8.90 -2.56
CA GLN A 454 5.04 9.10 -4.02
C GLN A 454 6.25 8.48 -4.73
N GLU A 455 7.43 8.58 -4.13
CA GLU A 455 8.64 8.02 -4.69
C GLU A 455 8.61 6.48 -4.69
N GLU A 456 8.22 5.88 -3.57
CA GLU A 456 8.16 4.43 -3.42
C GLU A 456 7.07 3.77 -4.27
N LEU A 457 5.89 4.40 -4.34
CA LEU A 457 4.75 3.82 -5.04
C LEU A 457 4.62 4.29 -6.48
N GLY A 458 5.33 5.34 -6.89
CA GLY A 458 5.26 5.90 -8.24
C GLY A 458 3.87 6.42 -8.62
N VAL A 459 3.04 6.75 -7.65
CA VAL A 459 1.66 7.22 -7.83
C VAL A 459 1.44 8.48 -6.99
N PRO A 460 0.56 9.40 -7.43
CA PRO A 460 0.35 10.65 -6.71
C PRO A 460 -0.46 10.44 -5.42
N VAL A 461 -0.17 11.26 -4.41
CA VAL A 461 -1.13 11.52 -3.34
C VAL A 461 -2.24 12.40 -3.91
N LYS A 462 -3.48 11.90 -3.91
CA LYS A 462 -4.64 12.60 -4.48
C LYS A 462 -5.49 13.30 -3.42
N LEU A 463 -5.56 12.72 -2.23
CA LEU A 463 -6.41 13.20 -1.15
C LEU A 463 -5.66 13.17 0.19
N VAL A 464 -6.01 14.10 1.07
CA VAL A 464 -5.51 14.17 2.44
C VAL A 464 -6.65 14.26 3.46
N GLY A 465 -6.55 13.45 4.51
CA GLY A 465 -7.43 13.48 5.68
C GLY A 465 -6.83 14.37 6.76
N LEU A 466 -7.62 15.35 7.22
CA LEU A 466 -7.15 16.46 8.08
C LEU A 466 -7.78 16.44 9.49
N GLY A 467 -8.26 15.26 9.88
CA GLY A 467 -8.87 15.00 11.18
C GLY A 467 -10.14 14.15 11.07
N GLU A 468 -10.93 14.15 12.13
CA GLU A 468 -12.01 13.15 12.30
C GLU A 468 -13.36 13.54 11.70
N GLY A 469 -13.69 14.83 11.70
CA GLY A 469 -14.93 15.37 11.15
C GLY A 469 -15.24 14.95 9.71
N ALA A 470 -16.52 14.87 9.38
CA ALA A 470 -17.01 14.33 8.11
C ALA A 470 -16.52 15.09 6.87
N ASP A 471 -16.24 16.38 7.03
CA ASP A 471 -15.72 17.23 5.94
C ASP A 471 -14.18 17.34 5.94
N HIS A 472 -13.47 16.59 6.79
CA HIS A 472 -12.00 16.59 6.86
C HIS A 472 -11.37 15.60 5.87
N LEU A 473 -11.72 15.74 4.58
CA LEU A 473 -11.06 15.13 3.45
C LEU A 473 -10.94 16.20 2.37
N ALA A 474 -9.74 16.41 1.83
CA ALA A 474 -9.46 17.45 0.85
C ALA A 474 -8.62 16.91 -0.32
N PRO A 475 -8.74 17.50 -1.52
CA PRO A 475 -7.76 17.34 -2.58
C PRO A 475 -6.36 17.69 -2.10
N PHE A 476 -5.37 16.93 -2.56
CA PHE A 476 -3.98 17.24 -2.30
C PHE A 476 -3.46 18.28 -3.30
N GLU A 477 -3.18 19.47 -2.79
CA GLU A 477 -2.62 20.58 -3.56
C GLU A 477 -1.15 20.77 -3.20
N VAL A 478 -0.26 20.53 -4.16
CA VAL A 478 1.21 20.53 -3.94
C VAL A 478 1.69 21.84 -3.33
N GLU A 479 1.31 22.97 -3.92
CA GLU A 479 1.74 24.28 -3.44
C GLU A 479 1.26 24.57 -2.02
N SER A 480 -0.01 24.26 -1.73
CA SER A 480 -0.58 24.47 -0.39
C SER A 480 0.07 23.57 0.65
N PHE A 481 0.44 22.35 0.26
CA PHE A 481 1.17 21.42 1.11
C PHE A 481 2.58 21.91 1.41
N VAL A 482 3.35 22.32 0.39
CA VAL A 482 4.70 22.86 0.57
C VAL A 482 4.68 24.16 1.37
N ASP A 483 3.71 25.04 1.11
CA ASP A 483 3.53 26.26 1.90
C ASP A 483 3.31 25.95 3.37
N ALA A 484 2.46 24.96 3.68
CA ALA A 484 2.21 24.52 5.05
C ALA A 484 3.44 23.85 5.69
N LEU A 485 4.27 23.16 4.89
CA LEU A 485 5.52 22.53 5.35
C LEU A 485 6.57 23.56 5.78
N LEU A 486 6.59 24.71 5.11
CA LEU A 486 7.52 25.80 5.37
C LEU A 486 7.03 26.83 6.39
N GLY A 487 5.75 26.77 6.79
CA GLY A 487 5.15 27.58 7.85
C GLY A 487 4.57 28.90 7.37
#